data_AF-A0A1V2GTE4-F1
#
_entry.id   AF-A0A1V2GTE4-F1
#
_cell.length_a   1.000
_cell.length_b   1.000
_cell.length_c   1.000
_cell.angle_alpha   90.00
_cell.angle_beta   90.00
_cell.angle_gamma   90.00
#
_symmetry.space_group_name_H-M   'P 1'
#
loop_
_entity.id
_entity.type
_entity.pdbx_description
1 polymer ?
#
loop_
_entity_poly.entity_id
_entity_poly.type
_entity_poly.pdbx_seq_one_letter_code
_entity_poly.pdbx_strand_id
1 'polypeptide(L)'
;LARQAADACRVALAAAERDRLTQEEAIAAHGAVLARETQRARGDAAEMALWSVWLRAAERQRRRLEFELRRRAMVEESLREQLRDNFAQLKRLELALEQHQQKERLAAARKAEQRAEEMELLKPQLLQPRAG
;
A
#
# COMPACT_ATOMS: atom_id res chain seq x y z
N LEU A 1 -8.38 4.22 -12.89
CA LEU A 1 -8.09 5.20 -11.81
C LEU A 1 -7.66 4.53 -10.50
N ALA A 2 -8.53 3.82 -9.76
CA ALA A 2 -8.15 3.23 -8.46
C ALA A 2 -6.99 2.21 -8.53
N ARG A 3 -6.95 1.36 -9.58
CA ARG A 3 -5.85 0.40 -9.79
C ARG A 3 -4.51 1.08 -10.08
N GLN A 4 -4.53 2.13 -10.92
CA GLN A 4 -3.34 2.94 -11.22
C GLN A 4 -2.81 3.66 -9.98
N ALA A 5 -3.70 4.15 -9.10
CA ALA A 5 -3.31 4.76 -7.84
C ALA A 5 -2.66 3.75 -6.88
N ALA A 6 -3.20 2.53 -6.79
CA ALA A 6 -2.61 1.45 -6.00
C ALA A 6 -1.22 1.04 -6.53
N ASP A 7 -1.05 0.93 -7.84
CA ASP A 7 0.23 0.59 -8.46
C ASP A 7 1.27 1.70 -8.26
N ALA A 8 0.88 2.97 -8.40
CA ALA A 8 1.76 4.11 -8.08
C ALA A 8 2.18 4.11 -6.60
N CYS A 9 1.25 3.80 -5.70
CA CYS A 9 1.52 3.72 -4.25
C CYS A 9 2.48 2.56 -3.92
N ARG A 10 2.38 1.41 -4.59
CA ARG A 10 3.34 0.30 -4.45
C ARG A 10 4.76 0.71 -4.88
N VAL A 11 4.89 1.40 -6.01
CA VAL A 11 6.20 1.89 -6.48
C VAL A 11 6.79 2.90 -5.50
N ALA A 12 5.97 3.82 -4.99
CA ALA A 12 6.39 4.79 -3.98
C ALA A 12 6.82 4.10 -2.67
N LEU A 13 6.09 3.09 -2.21
CA LEU A 13 6.44 2.30 -1.03
C LEU A 13 7.80 1.59 -1.21
N ALA A 14 8.03 0.94 -2.34
CA ALA A 14 9.31 0.29 -2.63
C ALA A 14 10.47 1.29 -2.73
N ALA A 15 10.23 2.53 -3.16
CA ALA A 15 11.22 3.59 -3.08
C ALA A 15 11.49 4.02 -1.64
N ALA A 16 10.45 4.23 -0.84
CA ALA A 16 10.58 4.60 0.58
C ALA A 16 11.30 3.53 1.41
N GLU A 17 11.05 2.25 1.15
CA GLU A 17 11.73 1.13 1.82
C GLU A 17 13.23 1.12 1.49
N ARG A 18 13.60 1.30 0.20
CA ARG A 18 15.01 1.43 -0.21
C ARG A 18 15.69 2.62 0.45
N ASP A 19 14.99 3.74 0.52
CA ASP A 19 15.45 4.95 1.17
C ASP A 19 15.69 4.76 2.67
N ARG A 20 14.80 4.04 3.38
CA ARG A 20 14.99 3.68 4.79
C ARG A 20 16.21 2.78 4.96
N LEU A 21 16.33 1.72 4.16
CA LEU A 21 17.47 0.80 4.21
C LEU A 21 18.80 1.52 3.96
N THR A 22 18.86 2.40 2.97
CA THR A 22 20.05 3.23 2.68
C THR A 22 20.43 4.11 3.88
N GLN A 23 19.43 4.63 4.60
CA GLN A 23 19.67 5.41 5.82
C GLN A 23 20.18 4.56 6.99
N GLU A 24 19.70 3.32 7.12
CA GLU A 24 20.21 2.36 8.11
C GLU A 24 21.67 1.98 7.82
N GLU A 25 22.01 1.77 6.55
CA GLU A 25 23.39 1.57 6.10
C GLU A 25 24.28 2.77 6.43
N ALA A 26 23.79 4.00 6.22
CA ALA A 26 24.54 5.21 6.57
C ALA A 26 24.82 5.32 8.09
N ILE A 27 23.85 4.92 8.93
CA ILE A 27 24.05 4.85 10.39
C ILE A 27 25.09 3.78 10.74
N ALA A 28 25.02 2.60 10.13
CA ALA A 28 25.97 1.52 10.36
C ALA A 28 27.40 1.93 9.93
N ALA A 29 27.54 2.57 8.77
CA ALA A 29 28.81 3.09 8.28
C ALA A 29 29.39 4.16 9.22
N HIS A 30 28.56 5.09 9.70
CA HIS A 30 28.98 6.08 10.71
C HIS A 30 29.44 5.43 12.02
N GLY A 31 28.74 4.39 12.47
CA GLY A 31 29.13 3.59 13.63
C GLY A 31 30.48 2.90 13.44
N ALA A 32 30.75 2.36 12.25
CA ALA A 32 32.04 1.74 11.93
C ALA A 32 33.19 2.77 11.91
N VAL A 33 32.96 3.97 11.37
CA VAL A 33 33.93 5.08 11.42
C VAL A 33 34.23 5.46 12.87
N LEU A 34 33.19 5.65 13.69
CA LEU A 34 33.34 5.97 15.10
C LEU A 34 34.17 4.92 15.85
N ALA A 35 33.92 3.63 15.59
CA ALA A 35 34.67 2.54 16.20
C ALA A 35 36.16 2.56 15.80
N ARG A 36 36.46 2.81 14.51
CA ARG A 36 37.84 2.91 14.00
C ARG A 36 38.59 4.09 14.63
N GLU A 37 37.98 5.27 14.67
CA GLU A 37 38.60 6.46 15.27
C GLU A 37 38.80 6.29 16.78
N THR A 38 37.86 5.64 17.46
CA THR A 38 38.01 5.32 18.89
C THR A 38 39.18 4.36 19.12
N GLN A 39 39.33 3.34 18.26
CA GLN A 39 40.43 2.40 18.37
C GLN A 39 41.78 3.03 18.04
N ARG A 40 41.84 3.96 17.07
CA ARG A 40 43.04 4.74 16.75
C ARG A 40 43.50 5.60 17.93
N ALA A 41 42.59 6.34 18.54
CA ALA A 41 42.94 7.25 19.63
C ALA A 41 43.31 6.49 20.92
N ARG A 42 42.86 5.25 21.06
CA ARG A 42 43.10 4.43 22.24
C ARG A 42 44.59 4.18 22.47
N GLY A 43 45.08 4.60 23.64
CA GLY A 43 46.45 4.36 24.09
C GLY A 43 47.38 5.57 23.96
N ASP A 44 46.94 6.65 23.33
CA ASP A 44 47.64 7.94 23.28
C ASP A 44 46.76 9.04 23.89
N ALA A 45 47.24 9.68 24.95
CA ALA A 45 46.52 10.73 25.66
C ALA A 45 46.27 11.98 24.79
N ALA A 46 47.20 12.32 23.90
CA ALA A 46 47.06 13.47 23.00
C ALA A 46 46.01 13.20 21.92
N GLU A 47 46.04 12.00 21.31
CA GLU A 47 45.01 11.59 20.35
C GLU A 47 43.63 11.43 21.01
N MET A 48 43.55 10.92 22.25
CA MET A 48 42.30 10.85 23.01
C MET A 48 41.70 12.24 23.29
N ALA A 49 42.54 13.25 23.57
CA ALA A 49 42.07 14.61 23.76
C ALA A 49 41.43 15.16 22.47
N LEU A 50 42.09 14.98 21.32
CA LEU A 50 41.58 15.36 20.00
C LEU A 50 40.29 14.59 19.64
N TRP A 51 40.26 13.29 19.91
CA TRP A 51 39.09 12.43 19.71
C TRP A 51 37.89 12.91 20.53
N SER A 52 38.08 13.31 21.78
CA SER A 52 37.00 13.79 22.64
C SER A 52 36.32 15.07 22.11
N VAL A 53 37.09 15.93 21.42
CA VAL A 53 36.57 17.13 20.75
C VAL A 53 35.75 16.74 19.51
N TRP A 54 36.26 15.78 18.73
CA TRP A 54 35.58 15.27 17.54
C TRP A 54 34.29 14.49 17.87
N LEU A 55 34.27 13.76 18.99
CA LEU A 55 33.15 12.93 19.43
C LEU A 55 31.83 13.72 19.49
N ARG A 56 31.86 14.98 19.94
CA ARG A 56 30.67 15.83 19.99
C ARG A 56 30.08 16.09 18.60
N ALA A 57 30.93 16.25 17.59
CA ALA A 57 30.48 16.39 16.20
C ALA A 57 29.91 15.07 15.66
N ALA A 58 30.55 13.94 15.99
CA ALA A 58 30.10 12.62 15.61
C ALA A 58 28.73 12.26 16.24
N GLU A 59 28.49 12.65 17.49
CA GLU A 59 27.19 12.48 18.17
C GLU A 59 26.10 13.32 17.53
N ARG A 60 26.38 14.59 17.19
CA ARG A 60 25.44 15.44 16.44
C ARG A 60 25.09 14.82 15.11
N GLN A 61 26.07 14.27 14.40
CA GLN A 61 25.84 13.58 13.14
C GLN A 61 24.98 12.33 13.35
N ARG A 62 25.26 11.52 14.37
CA ARG A 62 24.44 10.34 14.70
C ARG A 62 22.98 10.72 14.96
N ARG A 63 22.73 11.75 15.78
CA ARG A 63 21.38 12.25 16.05
C ARG A 63 20.66 12.73 14.79
N ARG A 64 21.38 13.39 13.87
CA ARG A 64 20.82 13.79 12.57
C ARG A 64 20.43 12.56 11.76
N LEU A 65 21.31 11.56 11.65
CA LEU A 65 21.02 10.34 10.91
C LEU A 65 19.82 9.56 11.50
N GLU A 66 19.74 9.48 12.84
CA GLU A 66 18.61 8.87 13.55
C GLU A 66 17.30 9.64 13.33
N PHE A 67 17.34 10.98 13.34
CA PHE A 67 16.18 11.82 13.03
C PHE A 67 15.69 11.60 11.60
N GLU A 68 16.60 11.60 10.63
CA GLU A 68 16.29 11.33 9.23
C GLU A 68 15.70 9.92 9.04
N LEU A 69 16.22 8.92 9.75
CA LEU A 69 15.66 7.56 9.74
C LEU A 69 14.21 7.54 10.22
N ARG A 70 13.92 8.21 11.34
CA ARG A 70 12.54 8.32 11.85
C ARG A 70 11.62 9.00 10.85
N ARG A 71 12.07 10.09 10.20
CA ARG A 71 11.29 10.78 9.17
C ARG A 71 10.97 9.85 7.99
N ARG A 72 11.97 9.10 7.50
CA ARG A 72 11.78 8.13 6.41
C ARG A 72 10.84 6.99 6.80
N ALA A 73 10.97 6.46 8.02
CA ALA A 73 10.08 5.43 8.53
C ALA A 73 8.61 5.91 8.64
N MET A 74 8.38 7.17 9.04
CA MET A 74 7.03 7.75 9.04
C MET A 74 6.43 7.85 7.63
N VAL A 75 7.24 8.20 6.63
CA VAL A 75 6.79 8.24 5.22
C VAL A 75 6.44 6.84 4.73
N GLU A 76 7.29 5.84 5.03
CA GLU A 76 7.02 4.44 4.71
C GLU A 76 5.70 3.94 5.32
N GLU A 77 5.47 4.22 6.61
CA GLU A 77 4.22 3.80 7.26
C GLU A 77 2.99 4.51 6.68
N SER A 78 3.08 5.81 6.41
CA SER A 78 1.99 6.55 5.76
C SER A 78 1.64 5.97 4.38
N LEU A 79 2.64 5.56 3.60
CA LEU A 79 2.42 4.88 2.31
C LEU A 79 1.79 3.49 2.49
N ARG A 80 2.15 2.75 3.54
CA ARG A 80 1.51 1.46 3.86
C ARG A 80 0.04 1.64 4.22
N GLU A 81 -0.29 2.62 5.05
CA GLU A 81 -1.67 2.95 5.39
C GLU A 81 -2.47 3.34 4.15
N GLN A 82 -1.93 4.24 3.32
CA GLN A 82 -2.56 4.63 2.07
C GLN A 82 -2.80 3.44 1.14
N LEU A 83 -1.85 2.51 1.06
CA LEU A 83 -1.99 1.30 0.25
C LEU A 83 -3.11 0.39 0.80
N ARG A 84 -3.21 0.21 2.12
CA ARG A 84 -4.29 -0.55 2.78
C ARG A 84 -5.66 0.07 2.45
N ASP A 85 -5.78 1.39 2.53
CA ASP A 85 -7.02 2.11 2.22
C ASP A 85 -7.42 1.96 0.75
N ASN A 86 -6.45 2.07 -0.17
CA ASN A 86 -6.66 1.86 -1.60
C ASN A 86 -7.19 0.43 -1.88
N PHE A 87 -6.63 -0.58 -1.22
CA PHE A 87 -7.13 -1.96 -1.35
C PHE A 87 -8.54 -2.12 -0.79
N ALA A 88 -8.83 -1.55 0.38
CA ALA A 88 -10.16 -1.60 0.95
C ALA A 88 -11.21 -0.94 0.02
N GLN A 89 -10.86 0.19 -0.59
CA GLN A 89 -11.72 0.85 -1.58
C GLN A 89 -11.93 0.00 -2.83
N LEU A 90 -10.87 -0.60 -3.38
CA LEU A 90 -10.98 -1.51 -4.52
C LEU A 90 -11.90 -2.69 -4.21
N LYS A 91 -11.77 -3.32 -3.03
CA LYS A 91 -12.64 -4.42 -2.62
C LYS A 91 -14.10 -4.00 -2.46
N ARG A 92 -14.38 -2.82 -1.93
CA ARG A 92 -15.76 -2.29 -1.86
C ARG A 92 -16.36 -2.11 -3.26
N LEU A 93 -15.58 -1.61 -4.21
CA LEU A 93 -16.03 -1.43 -5.60
C LEU A 93 -16.26 -2.77 -6.31
N GLU A 94 -15.39 -3.76 -6.09
CA GLU A 94 -15.57 -5.12 -6.61
C GLU A 94 -16.87 -5.75 -6.11
N LEU A 95 -17.13 -5.69 -4.80
CA LEU A 95 -18.36 -6.21 -4.21
C LEU A 95 -19.61 -5.48 -4.72
N ALA A 96 -19.54 -4.14 -4.87
CA ALA A 96 -20.65 -3.36 -5.41
C ALA A 96 -20.97 -3.76 -6.87
N LEU A 97 -19.93 -4.02 -7.68
CA LEU A 97 -20.09 -4.49 -9.05
C LEU A 97 -20.71 -5.87 -9.11
N GLU A 98 -20.24 -6.82 -8.29
CA GLU A 98 -20.81 -8.17 -8.20
C GLU A 98 -22.30 -8.14 -7.81
N GLN A 99 -22.65 -7.32 -6.82
CA GLN A 99 -24.04 -7.13 -6.40
C GLN A 99 -24.91 -6.51 -7.52
N HIS A 100 -24.36 -5.55 -8.26
CA HIS A 100 -25.06 -4.94 -9.40
C HIS A 100 -25.35 -5.99 -10.49
N GLN A 101 -24.33 -6.75 -10.89
CA GLN A 101 -24.46 -7.80 -11.90
C GLN A 101 -25.44 -8.88 -11.47
N GLN A 102 -25.44 -9.27 -10.19
CA GLN A 102 -26.39 -10.24 -9.67
C GLN A 102 -27.84 -9.72 -9.72
N LYS A 103 -28.05 -8.45 -9.37
CA LYS A 103 -29.38 -7.81 -9.49
C LYS A 103 -29.86 -7.76 -10.93
N GLU A 104 -28.98 -7.42 -11.88
CA GLU A 104 -29.31 -7.41 -13.31
C GLU A 104 -29.68 -8.81 -13.82
N ARG A 105 -28.93 -9.84 -13.43
CA ARG A 105 -29.25 -11.23 -13.78
C ARG A 105 -30.62 -11.67 -13.25
N LEU A 106 -30.91 -11.36 -11.98
CA LEU A 106 -32.21 -11.67 -11.38
C LEU A 106 -33.35 -10.91 -12.06
N ALA A 107 -33.16 -9.63 -12.38
CA ALA A 107 -34.15 -8.84 -13.10
C ALA A 107 -34.40 -9.38 -14.52
N ALA A 108 -33.34 -9.78 -15.23
CA ALA A 108 -33.44 -10.40 -16.55
C ALA A 108 -34.16 -11.75 -16.49
N ALA A 109 -33.85 -12.60 -15.49
CA ALA A 109 -34.51 -13.88 -15.28
C ALA A 109 -36.01 -13.71 -15.03
N ARG A 110 -36.40 -12.81 -14.11
CA ARG A 110 -37.81 -12.50 -13.83
C ARG A 110 -38.55 -12.00 -15.07
N LYS A 111 -37.90 -11.15 -15.88
CA LYS A 111 -38.49 -10.65 -17.13
C LYS A 111 -38.66 -11.77 -18.17
N ALA A 112 -37.75 -12.74 -18.21
CA ALA A 112 -37.87 -13.90 -19.08
C ALA A 112 -38.99 -14.84 -18.63
N GLU A 113 -39.12 -15.08 -17.31
CA GLU A 113 -40.23 -15.85 -16.70
C GLU A 113 -41.57 -15.21 -17.03
N GLN A 114 -41.73 -13.90 -16.77
CA GLN A 114 -42.96 -13.16 -17.09
C GLN A 114 -43.37 -13.28 -18.57
N ARG A 115 -42.40 -13.17 -19.48
CA ARG A 115 -42.67 -13.34 -20.93
C ARG A 115 -43.06 -14.77 -21.28
N ALA A 116 -42.47 -15.77 -20.63
CA ALA A 116 -42.84 -17.16 -20.84
C ALA A 116 -44.27 -17.43 -20.36
N GLU A 117 -44.64 -16.93 -19.18
CA GLU A 117 -45.99 -17.01 -18.62
C GLU A 117 -47.02 -16.31 -19.53
N GLU A 118 -46.73 -15.10 -20.01
CA GLU A 118 -47.58 -14.36 -20.96
C GLU A 118 -47.81 -15.16 -22.25
N MET A 119 -46.76 -15.80 -22.78
CA MET A 119 -46.85 -16.64 -23.99
C MET A 119 -47.65 -17.93 -23.76
N GLU A 120 -47.57 -18.53 -22.57
CA GLU A 120 -48.38 -19.70 -22.22
C GLU A 120 -49.86 -19.35 -22.03
N LEU A 121 -50.17 -18.18 -21.48
CA LEU A 121 -51.54 -17.67 -21.35
C LEU A 121 -52.22 -17.36 -22.69
N LEU A 122 -51.44 -17.05 -23.73
CA LEU A 122 -51.93 -16.80 -25.10
C LEU A 122 -52.20 -18.09 -25.91
N LYS A 123 -51.54 -19.21 -25.58
CA LYS A 123 -51.74 -20.51 -26.26
C LYS A 123 -53.18 -21.07 -26.19
N PRO A 124 -53.92 -21.03 -25.06
CA PRO A 124 -55.27 -21.58 -25.00
C PRO A 124 -56.31 -20.78 -25.80
N GLN A 125 -56.04 -19.54 -26.21
CA GLN A 125 -56.98 -18.74 -27.02
C GLN A 125 -56.89 -19.05 -28.53
N LEU A 126 -55.78 -19.64 -28.99
CA LEU A 126 -55.60 -20.03 -30.40
C LEU A 126 -56.16 -21.43 -30.73
N LEU A 127 -56.60 -22.19 -29.71
CA LEU A 127 -57.13 -23.55 -29.85
C LEU A 127 -58.66 -23.66 -29.73
N GLN A 128 -59.39 -22.54 -29.65
CA GLN A 128 -60.85 -22.60 -29.81
C GLN A 128 -61.18 -22.67 -31.31
N PRO A 129 -61.72 -23.80 -31.83
CA PRO A 129 -62.31 -23.80 -33.15
C PRO A 129 -63.48 -22.82 -33.10
N ARG A 130 -63.52 -21.86 -34.03
CA ARG A 130 -64.73 -21.09 -34.29
C ARG A 130 -65.82 -22.10 -34.66
N ALA A 131 -66.69 -22.43 -33.71
CA ALA A 131 -67.90 -23.17 -33.97
C ALA A 131 -68.75 -22.30 -34.90
N GLY A 132 -68.88 -22.75 -36.15
CA GLY A 132 -69.84 -22.23 -37.11
C GLY A 132 -71.25 -22.73 -36.81
#